data_AF-A0A816CMA0-F1
#
_entry.id   AF-A0A816CMA0-F1
#
_cell.length_a   1.000
_cell.length_b   1.000
_cell.length_c   1.000
_cell.angle_alpha   90.00
_cell.angle_beta   90.00
_cell.angle_gamma   90.00
#
_symmetry.space_group_name_H-M   'P 1'
#
loop_
_entity.id
_entity.type
_entity.pdbx_description
1 polymer ?
#
loop_
_entity_poly.entity_id
_entity_poly.type
_entity_poly.pdbx_seq_one_letter_code
_entity_poly.pdbx_strand_id
1 'polypeptide(L)'
;RKKRQGGGQQPQASSTQQITPPALANKRYLILTYNAEYDRIYYPLSLPYCGKPDPVLSMNQIRELIKENRFYKTRLESNVQHSDFIRLQRDLTRLRKENDQLKQQLTLYRSGGNGGGDNQPINNSSANDKQQIELLRQMIRSSEEALSKERNRLHKTTSKKLDDYRILTDQVDSLRTSERQLKAKVRSLTNEIGILKRNSVHRSPVVKPSSRSSSKERPMSNGYSPRSRISQRPPSRPNSGDRRRQQQQPLHSQHRSDHVLIKQRHRSLSSERNHRSTSSTKQRSPSPSDSQKRFNPTAYIRERNNKLREFELQK
;
A
#
# COMPACT_ATOMS: atom_id res chain seq x y z
N ARG A 1 -7.13 -94.08 7.66
CA ARG A 1 -7.58 -93.29 8.84
C ARG A 1 -6.39 -92.94 9.76
N LYS A 2 -5.63 -91.88 9.48
CA LYS A 2 -4.66 -91.23 10.41
C LYS A 2 -4.28 -89.85 9.83
N LYS A 3 -4.46 -88.78 10.60
CA LYS A 3 -4.34 -87.38 10.14
C LYS A 3 -3.11 -86.76 10.81
N ARG A 4 -1.97 -86.63 10.09
CA ARG A 4 -0.78 -85.93 10.61
C ARG A 4 -0.90 -84.45 10.26
N GLN A 5 -1.07 -83.60 11.26
CA GLN A 5 -0.91 -82.15 11.10
C GLN A 5 0.58 -81.82 11.08
N GLY A 6 1.07 -81.20 10.00
CA GLY A 6 2.38 -80.54 9.98
C GLY A 6 2.19 -79.08 10.37
N GLY A 7 2.74 -78.67 11.52
CA GLY A 7 2.68 -77.28 11.96
C GLY A 7 3.70 -76.42 11.23
N GLY A 8 3.28 -75.71 10.18
CA GLY A 8 4.09 -74.66 9.55
C GLY A 8 4.17 -73.44 10.47
N GLN A 9 5.36 -73.11 10.95
CA GLN A 9 5.58 -71.94 11.80
C GLN A 9 5.51 -70.66 10.97
N GLN A 10 4.54 -69.79 11.26
CA GLN A 10 4.64 -68.39 10.85
C GLN A 10 5.70 -67.70 11.72
N PRO A 11 6.61 -66.89 11.15
CA PRO A 11 7.46 -66.03 11.95
C PRO A 11 6.59 -64.96 12.62
N GLN A 12 6.35 -65.11 13.93
CA GLN A 12 5.64 -64.08 14.69
C GLN A 12 6.49 -62.81 14.69
N ALA A 13 5.94 -61.72 14.16
CA ALA A 13 6.55 -60.40 14.26
C ALA A 13 6.62 -60.04 15.75
N SER A 14 7.83 -60.04 16.31
CA SER A 14 8.06 -59.77 17.72
C SER A 14 7.55 -58.37 18.07
N SER A 15 6.50 -58.33 18.89
CA SER A 15 5.88 -57.09 19.37
C SER A 15 6.76 -56.43 20.42
N THR A 16 7.91 -55.92 19.98
CA THR A 16 8.77 -55.03 20.76
C THR A 16 7.95 -53.80 21.13
N GLN A 17 7.33 -53.83 22.31
CA GLN A 17 6.71 -52.66 22.92
C GLN A 17 7.83 -51.68 23.25
N GLN A 18 8.16 -50.83 22.26
CA GLN A 18 9.09 -49.74 22.46
C GLN A 18 8.46 -48.79 23.47
N ILE A 19 8.96 -48.85 24.71
CA ILE A 19 8.63 -47.89 25.78
C ILE A 19 9.24 -46.56 25.35
N THR A 20 8.55 -45.86 24.45
CA THR A 20 8.95 -44.52 24.02
C THR A 20 8.87 -43.61 25.25
N PRO A 21 9.98 -43.00 25.71
CA PRO A 21 9.92 -42.13 26.87
C PRO A 21 8.96 -40.97 26.58
N PRO A 22 8.18 -40.49 27.57
CA PRO A 22 7.08 -39.54 27.34
C PRO A 22 7.50 -38.23 26.67
N ALA A 23 8.80 -37.89 26.73
CA ALA A 23 9.41 -36.78 26.01
C ALA A 23 9.45 -36.94 24.46
N LEU A 24 9.20 -38.14 23.92
CA LEU A 24 9.12 -38.40 22.47
C LEU A 24 7.68 -38.42 21.94
N ALA A 25 6.71 -38.91 22.72
CA ALA A 25 5.33 -39.13 22.29
C ALA A 25 4.62 -37.88 21.72
N ASN A 26 5.04 -36.69 22.15
CA ASN A 26 4.48 -35.40 21.72
C ASN A 26 5.30 -34.69 20.62
N LYS A 27 6.41 -35.28 20.14
CA LYS A 27 7.23 -34.66 19.07
C LYS A 27 6.57 -34.84 17.71
N ARG A 28 6.14 -33.73 17.11
CA ARG A 28 5.61 -33.70 15.75
C ARG A 28 6.62 -33.05 14.82
N TYR A 29 6.66 -33.46 13.55
CA TYR A 29 7.53 -32.88 12.54
C TYR A 29 6.72 -32.54 11.30
N LEU A 30 6.77 -31.28 10.87
CA LEU A 30 6.34 -30.88 9.53
C LEU A 30 7.52 -31.12 8.59
N ILE A 31 7.43 -32.18 7.78
CA ILE A 31 8.49 -32.53 6.83
C ILE A 31 8.25 -31.77 5.52
N LEU A 32 8.89 -30.61 5.37
CA LEU A 32 8.96 -29.92 4.09
C LEU A 32 9.89 -30.73 3.18
N THR A 33 9.33 -31.38 2.16
CA THR A 33 10.11 -32.13 1.17
C THR A 33 10.30 -31.27 -0.07
N TYR A 34 11.55 -30.96 -0.41
CA TYR A 34 11.92 -30.30 -1.66
C TYR A 34 12.39 -31.35 -2.67
N ASN A 35 11.66 -31.48 -3.78
CA ASN A 35 12.03 -32.36 -4.88
C ASN A 35 12.74 -31.52 -5.96
N ALA A 36 14.00 -31.84 -6.22
CA ALA A 36 14.69 -31.50 -7.46
C ALA A 36 14.51 -32.65 -8.48
N GLU A 37 15.14 -32.55 -9.65
CA GLU A 37 15.01 -33.56 -10.73
C GLU A 37 15.49 -34.96 -10.29
N TYR A 38 16.56 -35.03 -9.50
CA TYR A 38 17.18 -36.28 -9.06
C TYR A 38 17.24 -36.44 -7.52
N ASP A 39 17.12 -35.34 -6.76
CA ASP A 39 17.23 -35.32 -5.30
C ASP A 39 15.89 -35.03 -4.61
N ARG A 40 15.67 -35.66 -3.45
CA ARG A 40 14.58 -35.32 -2.52
C ARG A 40 15.16 -34.91 -1.17
N ILE A 41 15.16 -33.62 -0.89
CA ILE A 41 15.71 -33.05 0.34
C ILE A 41 14.60 -32.89 1.37
N TYR A 42 14.74 -33.59 2.50
CA TYR A 42 13.78 -33.57 3.60
C TYR A 42 14.21 -32.57 4.68
N TYR A 43 13.38 -31.56 4.94
CA TYR A 43 13.56 -30.60 6.02
C TYR A 43 12.54 -30.88 7.14
N PRO A 44 12.92 -31.58 8.23
CA PRO A 44 12.02 -31.91 9.33
C PRO A 44 11.91 -30.74 10.34
N LEU A 45 10.88 -29.90 10.19
CA LEU A 45 10.59 -28.81 11.12
C LEU A 45 9.90 -29.37 12.37
N SER A 46 10.59 -29.37 13.52
CA SER A 46 10.03 -29.84 14.80
C SER A 46 8.95 -28.88 15.32
N LEU A 47 7.75 -29.39 15.55
CA LEU A 47 6.62 -28.67 16.13
C LEU A 47 6.35 -29.14 17.57
N PRO A 48 6.30 -28.23 18.56
CA PRO A 48 5.86 -28.57 19.91
C PRO A 48 4.35 -28.86 19.92
N TYR A 49 3.91 -29.74 20.80
CA TYR A 49 2.47 -30.01 20.99
C TYR A 49 1.84 -28.96 21.92
N CYS A 50 1.01 -28.09 21.36
CA CYS A 50 0.34 -26.99 22.08
C CYS A 50 -0.87 -27.44 22.93
N GLY A 51 -1.05 -28.74 23.18
CA GLY A 51 -2.23 -29.28 23.86
C GLY A 51 -3.46 -29.42 22.96
N LYS A 52 -4.62 -29.62 23.59
CA LYS A 52 -5.94 -29.49 22.94
C LYS A 52 -6.33 -27.99 22.92
N PRO A 53 -6.98 -27.48 21.87
CA PRO A 53 -7.46 -26.10 21.85
C PRO A 53 -8.54 -25.91 22.93
N ASP A 54 -8.53 -24.74 23.57
CA ASP A 54 -9.59 -24.35 24.50
C ASP A 54 -10.92 -24.17 23.75
N PRO A 55 -12.02 -24.85 24.15
CA PRO A 55 -13.33 -24.66 23.55
C PRO A 55 -13.86 -23.23 23.70
N VAL A 56 -13.51 -22.49 24.76
CA VAL A 56 -14.02 -21.12 24.98
C VAL A 56 -13.39 -20.15 23.98
N LEU A 57 -12.07 -20.12 23.86
CA LEU A 57 -11.36 -19.35 22.82
C LEU A 57 -11.82 -19.77 21.41
N SER A 58 -11.98 -21.06 21.15
CA SER A 58 -12.46 -21.57 19.85
C SER A 58 -13.86 -21.06 19.51
N MET A 59 -14.80 -21.12 20.46
CA MET A 59 -16.17 -20.62 20.28
C MET A 59 -16.22 -19.08 20.16
N ASN A 60 -15.33 -18.36 20.83
CA ASN A 60 -15.22 -16.91 20.67
C ASN A 60 -14.67 -16.53 19.29
N GLN A 61 -13.65 -17.25 18.78
CA GLN A 61 -13.16 -17.06 17.41
C GLN A 61 -14.24 -17.38 16.37
N ILE A 62 -15.05 -18.43 16.58
CA ILE A 62 -16.20 -18.76 15.72
C ILE A 62 -17.25 -17.64 15.74
N ARG A 63 -17.56 -17.06 16.91
CA ARG A 63 -18.48 -15.92 17.03
C ARG A 63 -17.98 -14.68 16.29
N GLU A 64 -16.70 -14.34 16.42
CA GLU A 64 -16.06 -13.24 15.68
C GLU A 64 -16.12 -13.49 14.17
N LEU A 65 -15.71 -14.68 13.69
CA LEU A 65 -15.76 -15.04 12.27
C LEU A 65 -17.19 -15.04 11.69
N ILE A 66 -18.21 -15.43 12.47
CA ILE A 66 -19.63 -15.34 12.07
C ILE A 66 -20.08 -13.87 11.99
N LYS A 67 -19.68 -13.03 12.93
CA LYS A 67 -19.96 -11.58 12.97
C LYS A 67 -19.30 -10.86 11.79
N GLU A 68 -18.05 -11.17 11.48
CA GLU A 68 -17.36 -10.70 10.27
C GLU A 68 -18.05 -11.17 9.00
N ASN A 69 -18.38 -12.46 8.87
CA ASN A 69 -19.08 -12.99 7.69
C ASN A 69 -20.43 -12.31 7.48
N ARG A 70 -21.21 -12.07 8.54
CA ARG A 70 -22.47 -11.32 8.48
C ARG A 70 -22.22 -9.89 8.01
N PHE A 71 -21.24 -9.19 8.59
CA PHE A 71 -20.88 -7.83 8.17
C PHE A 71 -20.47 -7.77 6.70
N TYR A 72 -19.63 -8.68 6.21
CA TYR A 72 -19.20 -8.71 4.81
C TYR A 72 -20.35 -9.06 3.86
N LYS A 73 -21.24 -10.01 4.21
CA LYS A 73 -22.45 -10.33 3.42
C LYS A 73 -23.38 -9.13 3.31
N THR A 74 -23.80 -8.56 4.44
CA THR A 74 -24.66 -7.36 4.45
C THR A 74 -23.98 -6.18 3.74
N ARG A 75 -22.65 -6.04 3.81
CA ARG A 75 -21.92 -4.99 3.07
C ARG A 75 -21.92 -5.25 1.55
N LEU A 76 -21.76 -6.49 1.09
CA LEU A 76 -21.83 -6.85 -0.33
C LEU A 76 -23.25 -6.64 -0.88
N GLU A 77 -24.25 -7.21 -0.19
CA GLU A 77 -25.68 -7.06 -0.49
C GLU A 77 -26.07 -5.57 -0.57
N SER A 78 -25.75 -4.79 0.45
CA SER A 78 -26.14 -3.37 0.53
C SER A 78 -25.45 -2.48 -0.50
N ASN A 79 -24.16 -2.69 -0.81
CA ASN A 79 -23.45 -1.80 -1.73
C ASN A 79 -23.77 -2.11 -3.19
N VAL A 80 -23.81 -3.38 -3.58
CA VAL A 80 -24.09 -3.78 -4.97
C VAL A 80 -25.57 -3.57 -5.26
N GLN A 81 -26.45 -4.29 -4.55
CA GLN A 81 -27.88 -4.32 -4.89
C GLN A 81 -28.52 -2.94 -4.75
N HIS A 82 -28.27 -2.19 -3.68
CA HIS A 82 -28.94 -0.90 -3.48
C HIS A 82 -28.49 0.17 -4.50
N SER A 83 -27.22 0.20 -4.89
CA SER A 83 -26.72 1.20 -5.85
C SER A 83 -27.11 0.88 -7.29
N ASP A 84 -27.04 -0.38 -7.70
CA ASP A 84 -27.48 -0.84 -9.02
C ASP A 84 -29.02 -0.80 -9.16
N PHE A 85 -29.78 -1.20 -8.13
CA PHE A 85 -31.24 -1.09 -8.11
C PHE A 85 -31.70 0.37 -8.24
N ILE A 86 -31.11 1.30 -7.49
CA ILE A 86 -31.46 2.73 -7.57
C ILE A 86 -31.07 3.32 -8.94
N ARG A 87 -29.98 2.86 -9.58
CA ARG A 87 -29.66 3.27 -10.95
C ARG A 87 -30.70 2.71 -11.93
N LEU A 88 -30.95 1.41 -11.90
CA LEU A 88 -31.89 0.72 -12.79
C LEU A 88 -33.34 1.25 -12.65
N GLN A 89 -33.77 1.63 -11.44
CA GLN A 89 -35.08 2.24 -11.20
C GLN A 89 -35.19 3.65 -11.80
N ARG A 90 -34.11 4.45 -11.79
CA ARG A 90 -34.05 5.73 -12.52
C ARG A 90 -34.05 5.52 -14.03
N ASP A 91 -33.31 4.54 -14.52
CA ASP A 91 -33.22 4.25 -15.95
C ASP A 91 -34.56 3.71 -16.49
N LEU A 92 -35.25 2.82 -15.76
CA LEU A 92 -36.60 2.36 -16.08
C LEU A 92 -37.64 3.49 -16.05
N THR A 93 -37.57 4.41 -15.09
CA THR A 93 -38.51 5.55 -15.02
C THR A 93 -38.22 6.62 -16.07
N ARG A 94 -36.96 6.77 -16.51
CA ARG A 94 -36.59 7.56 -17.70
C ARG A 94 -37.12 6.91 -18.98
N LEU A 95 -36.79 5.64 -19.22
CA LEU A 95 -37.18 4.91 -20.43
C LEU A 95 -38.69 4.81 -20.59
N ARG A 96 -39.46 4.68 -19.50
CA ARG A 96 -40.93 4.75 -19.56
C ARG A 96 -41.42 6.10 -20.08
N LYS A 97 -40.93 7.21 -19.52
CA LYS A 97 -41.29 8.57 -20.00
C LYS A 97 -40.95 8.79 -21.47
N GLU A 98 -39.77 8.34 -21.89
CA GLU A 98 -39.32 8.42 -23.29
C GLU A 98 -40.20 7.57 -24.21
N ASN A 99 -40.56 6.35 -23.79
CA ASN A 99 -41.47 5.46 -24.52
C ASN A 99 -42.89 6.05 -24.64
N ASP A 100 -43.38 6.72 -23.59
CA ASP A 100 -44.70 7.37 -23.58
C ASP A 100 -44.71 8.66 -24.41
N GLN A 101 -43.60 9.42 -24.44
CA GLN A 101 -43.40 10.55 -25.35
C GLN A 101 -43.38 10.11 -26.81
N LEU A 102 -42.66 9.02 -27.14
CA LEU A 102 -42.63 8.45 -28.49
C LEU A 102 -44.00 7.91 -28.91
N LYS A 103 -44.77 7.31 -28.00
CA LYS A 103 -46.18 6.93 -28.25
C LYS A 103 -47.06 8.15 -28.53
N GLN A 104 -46.92 9.23 -27.76
CA GLN A 104 -47.67 10.46 -27.99
C GLN A 104 -47.34 11.06 -29.37
N GLN A 105 -46.05 11.12 -29.73
CA GLN A 105 -45.61 11.54 -31.08
C GLN A 105 -46.19 10.63 -32.17
N LEU A 106 -46.11 9.29 -32.02
CA LEU A 106 -46.70 8.35 -32.99
C LEU A 106 -48.23 8.50 -33.11
N THR A 107 -48.94 8.76 -32.00
CA THR A 107 -50.38 9.05 -32.03
C THR A 107 -50.67 10.36 -32.76
N LEU A 108 -49.87 11.41 -32.54
CA LEU A 108 -50.01 12.69 -33.24
C LEU A 108 -49.71 12.55 -34.74
N TYR A 109 -48.64 11.85 -35.13
CA TYR A 109 -48.33 11.57 -36.54
C TYR A 109 -49.38 10.69 -37.23
N ARG A 110 -49.99 9.73 -36.52
CA ARG A 110 -51.09 8.91 -37.07
C ARG A 110 -52.40 9.70 -37.19
N SER A 111 -52.69 10.59 -36.23
CA SER A 111 -53.88 11.44 -36.23
C SER A 111 -53.79 12.54 -37.31
N GLY A 112 -52.63 13.18 -37.45
CA GLY A 112 -52.37 14.18 -38.50
C GLY A 112 -52.03 13.58 -39.88
N GLY A 113 -51.81 12.27 -39.97
CA GLY A 113 -51.42 11.57 -41.20
C GLY A 113 -52.56 10.86 -41.93
N ASN A 114 -53.80 10.95 -41.46
CA ASN A 114 -54.95 10.19 -42.00
C ASN A 114 -56.07 11.09 -42.56
N GLY A 115 -55.68 12.15 -43.28
CA GLY A 115 -56.59 13.07 -43.97
C GLY A 115 -55.83 14.24 -44.61
N GLY A 116 -55.41 14.07 -45.86
CA GLY A 116 -54.56 15.08 -46.52
C GLY A 116 -53.97 14.62 -47.86
N GLY A 117 -54.84 14.32 -48.83
CA GLY A 117 -54.46 14.52 -50.23
C GLY A 117 -54.54 16.01 -50.55
N ASP A 118 -53.67 16.48 -51.44
CA ASP A 118 -53.66 17.80 -52.10
C ASP A 118 -53.52 19.09 -51.25
N ASN A 119 -52.42 19.79 -51.55
CA ASN A 119 -52.17 21.24 -51.40
C ASN A 119 -51.84 21.87 -50.01
N GLN A 120 -51.15 23.03 -50.10
CA GLN A 120 -50.78 23.98 -49.04
C GLN A 120 -49.56 23.60 -48.15
N PRO A 121 -48.85 24.56 -47.52
CA PRO A 121 -47.74 25.21 -48.23
C PRO A 121 -46.41 25.27 -47.44
N ILE A 122 -45.35 25.75 -48.11
CA ILE A 122 -43.93 25.73 -47.69
C ILE A 122 -43.63 26.45 -46.35
N ASN A 123 -44.57 27.22 -45.79
CA ASN A 123 -44.34 28.10 -44.63
C ASN A 123 -44.17 27.36 -43.28
N ASN A 124 -44.66 26.12 -43.17
CA ASN A 124 -44.64 25.36 -41.90
C ASN A 124 -43.22 24.93 -41.46
N SER A 125 -42.28 24.76 -42.38
CA SER A 125 -40.89 24.39 -42.04
C SER A 125 -40.24 25.40 -41.11
N SER A 126 -40.39 26.70 -41.38
CA SER A 126 -39.80 27.77 -40.55
C SER A 126 -40.35 27.79 -39.11
N ALA A 127 -41.57 27.29 -38.88
CA ALA A 127 -42.12 27.15 -37.53
C ALA A 127 -41.49 25.96 -36.79
N ASN A 128 -41.35 24.81 -37.47
CA ASN A 128 -40.65 23.64 -36.93
C ASN A 128 -39.16 23.94 -36.65
N ASP A 129 -38.47 24.64 -37.56
CA ASP A 129 -37.08 25.04 -37.39
C ASP A 129 -36.88 25.90 -36.13
N LYS A 130 -37.79 26.86 -35.88
CA LYS A 130 -37.76 27.70 -34.68
C LYS A 130 -37.96 26.87 -33.40
N GLN A 131 -38.92 25.94 -33.40
CA GLN A 131 -39.15 25.01 -32.28
C GLN A 131 -37.95 24.08 -32.04
N GLN A 132 -37.32 23.58 -33.11
CA GLN A 132 -36.12 22.76 -33.04
C GLN A 132 -34.91 23.56 -32.51
N ILE A 133 -34.73 24.81 -32.93
CA ILE A 133 -33.70 25.72 -32.40
C ILE A 133 -33.95 26.03 -30.92
N GLU A 134 -35.19 26.24 -30.49
CA GLU A 134 -35.56 26.46 -29.08
C GLU A 134 -35.26 25.21 -28.23
N LEU A 135 -35.65 24.02 -28.71
CA LEU A 135 -35.37 22.73 -28.06
C LEU A 135 -33.85 22.47 -27.96
N LEU A 136 -33.09 22.73 -29.02
CA LEU A 136 -31.63 22.64 -29.00
C LEU A 136 -31.02 23.64 -28.00
N ARG A 137 -31.51 24.88 -27.94
CA ARG A 137 -31.11 25.86 -26.91
C ARG A 137 -31.47 25.41 -25.50
N GLN A 138 -32.59 24.73 -25.30
CA GLN A 138 -32.94 24.14 -23.99
C GLN A 138 -32.02 22.97 -23.63
N MET A 139 -31.71 22.10 -24.60
CA MET A 139 -30.79 20.97 -24.43
C MET A 139 -29.37 21.42 -24.10
N ILE A 140 -28.85 22.45 -24.80
CA ILE A 140 -27.57 23.11 -24.51
C ILE A 140 -27.59 23.67 -23.08
N ARG A 141 -28.56 24.51 -22.73
CA ARG A 141 -28.69 25.09 -21.37
C ARG A 141 -28.71 24.02 -20.27
N SER A 142 -29.44 22.92 -20.48
CA SER A 142 -29.49 21.80 -19.51
C SER A 142 -28.17 21.04 -19.39
N SER A 143 -27.42 20.92 -20.50
CA SER A 143 -26.11 20.27 -20.55
C SER A 143 -25.03 21.14 -19.90
N GLU A 144 -25.06 22.46 -20.13
CA GLU A 144 -24.20 23.44 -19.46
C GLU A 144 -24.46 23.47 -17.95
N GLU A 145 -25.73 23.42 -17.52
CA GLU A 145 -26.09 23.35 -16.11
C GLU A 145 -25.60 22.05 -15.45
N ALA A 146 -25.72 20.91 -16.15
CA ALA A 146 -25.19 19.62 -15.69
C ALA A 146 -23.65 19.62 -15.57
N LEU A 147 -22.95 20.18 -16.56
CA LEU A 147 -21.48 20.35 -16.53
C LEU A 147 -21.04 21.30 -15.41
N SER A 148 -21.78 22.38 -15.16
CA SER A 148 -21.54 23.29 -14.04
C SER A 148 -21.73 22.59 -12.69
N LYS A 149 -22.81 21.81 -12.54
CA LYS A 149 -23.08 20.99 -11.33
C LYS A 149 -21.95 19.97 -11.08
N GLU A 150 -21.51 19.24 -12.10
CA GLU A 150 -20.45 18.23 -11.94
C GLU A 150 -19.07 18.88 -11.73
N ARG A 151 -18.73 20.00 -12.41
CA ARG A 151 -17.53 20.80 -12.10
C ARG A 151 -17.51 21.23 -10.63
N ASN A 152 -18.63 21.74 -10.12
CA ASN A 152 -18.74 22.20 -8.73
C ASN A 152 -18.68 21.04 -7.73
N ARG A 153 -19.22 19.86 -8.08
CA ARG A 153 -19.09 18.63 -7.31
C ARG A 153 -17.64 18.15 -7.25
N LEU A 154 -16.99 18.01 -8.40
CA LEU A 154 -15.58 17.60 -8.51
C LEU A 154 -14.69 18.55 -7.73
N HIS A 155 -14.85 19.87 -7.90
CA HIS A 155 -14.09 20.87 -7.15
C HIS A 155 -14.24 20.72 -5.63
N LYS A 156 -15.48 20.53 -5.12
CA LYS A 156 -15.73 20.24 -3.70
C LYS A 156 -15.07 18.94 -3.23
N THR A 157 -15.08 17.86 -4.03
CA THR A 157 -14.40 16.60 -3.67
C THR A 157 -12.87 16.72 -3.70
N THR A 158 -12.31 17.50 -4.63
CA THR A 158 -10.87 17.72 -4.73
C THR A 158 -10.36 18.60 -3.59
N SER A 159 -11.12 19.64 -3.19
CA SER A 159 -10.77 20.44 -2.00
C SER A 159 -10.72 19.57 -0.74
N LYS A 160 -11.78 18.77 -0.48
CA LYS A 160 -11.81 17.87 0.68
C LYS A 160 -10.60 16.92 0.70
N LYS A 161 -10.31 16.25 -0.42
CA LYS A 161 -9.13 15.38 -0.54
C LYS A 161 -7.81 16.12 -0.29
N LEU A 162 -7.69 17.38 -0.72
CA LEU A 162 -6.49 18.19 -0.48
C LEU A 162 -6.34 18.56 1.01
N ASP A 163 -7.44 18.87 1.69
CA ASP A 163 -7.45 19.07 3.15
C ASP A 163 -7.12 17.76 3.90
N ASP A 164 -7.70 16.63 3.49
CA ASP A 164 -7.40 15.28 4.03
C ASP A 164 -5.90 14.94 3.87
N TYR A 165 -5.33 15.20 2.68
CA TYR A 165 -3.90 15.02 2.41
C TYR A 165 -3.01 15.94 3.26
N ARG A 166 -3.45 17.17 3.55
CA ARG A 166 -2.71 18.08 4.45
C ARG A 166 -2.69 17.51 5.87
N ILE A 167 -3.86 17.18 6.42
CA ILE A 167 -4.01 16.61 7.77
C ILE A 167 -3.18 15.33 7.92
N LEU A 168 -3.20 14.43 6.93
CA LEU A 168 -2.42 13.21 6.96
C LEU A 168 -0.89 13.47 6.88
N THR A 169 -0.47 14.52 6.17
CA THR A 169 0.94 14.95 6.13
C THR A 169 1.39 15.50 7.47
N ASP A 170 0.60 16.38 8.07
CA ASP A 170 0.84 16.96 9.40
C ASP A 170 0.90 15.85 10.48
N GLN A 171 0.02 14.84 10.37
CA GLN A 171 0.04 13.65 11.23
C GLN A 171 1.30 12.80 11.04
N VAL A 172 1.76 12.58 9.80
CA VAL A 172 3.00 11.83 9.53
C VAL A 172 4.22 12.54 10.12
N ASP A 173 4.30 13.86 10.05
CA ASP A 173 5.43 14.61 10.64
C ASP A 173 5.34 14.75 12.19
N SER A 174 4.14 14.75 12.78
CA SER A 174 3.99 14.60 14.24
C SER A 174 4.39 13.21 14.75
N LEU A 175 4.10 12.15 13.97
CA LEU A 175 4.58 10.79 14.24
C LEU A 175 6.10 10.67 14.06
N ARG A 176 6.69 11.29 13.04
CA ARG A 176 8.16 11.32 12.85
C ARG A 176 8.89 12.09 13.96
N THR A 177 8.32 13.18 14.47
CA THR A 177 8.94 13.95 15.56
C THR A 177 8.84 13.22 16.90
N SER A 178 7.70 12.63 17.23
CA SER A 178 7.56 11.77 18.41
C SER A 178 8.40 10.49 18.32
N GLU A 179 8.54 9.87 17.14
CA GLU A 179 9.46 8.74 16.92
C GLU A 179 10.93 9.14 17.18
N ARG A 180 11.36 10.32 16.73
CA ARG A 180 12.70 10.87 17.04
C ARG A 180 12.87 11.12 18.54
N GLN A 181 11.87 11.68 19.22
CA GLN A 181 11.90 11.90 20.67
C GLN A 181 12.00 10.58 21.45
N LEU A 182 11.23 9.55 21.07
CA LEU A 182 11.30 8.21 21.66
C LEU A 182 12.67 7.57 21.42
N LYS A 183 13.21 7.64 20.20
CA LYS A 183 14.58 7.17 19.90
C LYS A 183 15.65 7.91 20.71
N ALA A 184 15.48 9.21 20.96
CA ALA A 184 16.37 9.98 21.83
C ALA A 184 16.26 9.55 23.30
N LYS A 185 15.03 9.36 23.82
CA LYS A 185 14.78 8.89 25.19
C LYS A 185 15.33 7.48 25.42
N VAL A 186 15.15 6.56 24.48
CA VAL A 186 15.75 5.21 24.52
C VAL A 186 17.28 5.28 24.55
N ARG A 187 17.91 6.18 23.78
CA ARG A 187 19.37 6.40 23.85
C ARG A 187 19.81 6.95 25.21
N SER A 188 19.07 7.90 25.78
CA SER A 188 19.35 8.43 27.14
C SER A 188 19.30 7.31 28.18
N LEU A 189 18.17 6.59 28.27
CA LEU A 189 17.99 5.48 29.21
C LEU A 189 19.02 4.37 29.00
N THR A 190 19.44 4.08 27.76
CA THR A 190 20.51 3.12 27.47
C THR A 190 21.86 3.61 28.00
N ASN A 191 22.19 4.90 27.83
CA ASN A 191 23.39 5.50 28.37
C ASN A 191 23.38 5.51 29.91
N GLU A 192 22.25 5.87 30.52
CA GLU A 192 22.03 5.87 31.97
C GLU A 192 22.21 4.47 32.56
N ILE A 193 21.55 3.45 32.00
CA ILE A 193 21.75 2.04 32.37
C ILE A 193 23.22 1.62 32.18
N GLY A 194 23.86 2.07 31.09
CA GLY A 194 25.28 1.82 30.84
C GLY A 194 26.23 2.49 31.84
N ILE A 195 25.86 3.65 32.40
CA ILE A 195 26.60 4.32 33.48
C ILE A 195 26.34 3.61 34.82
N LEU A 196 25.08 3.33 35.16
CA LEU A 196 24.70 2.63 36.39
C LEU A 196 25.36 1.25 36.49
N LYS A 197 25.40 0.47 35.39
CA LYS A 197 26.10 -0.84 35.36
C LYS A 197 27.61 -0.69 35.61
N ARG A 198 28.29 0.29 35.01
CA ARG A 198 29.71 0.56 35.26
C ARG A 198 29.96 1.00 36.70
N ASN A 199 29.17 1.95 37.20
CA ASN A 199 29.30 2.47 38.56
C ASN A 199 28.96 1.43 39.63
N SER A 200 28.08 0.47 39.35
CA SER A 200 27.77 -0.67 40.22
C SER A 200 28.96 -1.64 40.31
N VAL A 201 29.58 -2.02 39.18
CA VAL A 201 30.77 -2.89 39.15
C VAL A 201 31.94 -2.27 39.94
N HIS A 202 32.08 -0.95 39.94
CA HIS A 202 33.11 -0.24 40.71
C HIS A 202 32.70 0.18 42.13
N ARG A 203 31.51 -0.21 42.62
CA ARG A 203 31.03 0.08 44.00
C ARG A 203 30.84 -1.16 44.88
N SER A 204 31.28 -2.33 44.45
CA SER A 204 31.29 -3.54 45.29
C SER A 204 32.59 -3.63 46.10
N PRO A 205 32.59 -3.43 47.44
CA PRO A 205 33.75 -3.73 48.27
C PRO A 205 33.97 -5.25 48.34
N VAL A 206 35.22 -5.68 48.29
CA VAL A 206 35.58 -7.12 48.32
C VAL A 206 35.38 -7.69 49.73
N VAL A 207 34.18 -8.21 49.99
CA VAL A 207 33.89 -9.00 51.20
C VAL A 207 34.13 -10.48 50.89
N LYS A 208 35.10 -11.08 51.59
CA LYS A 208 35.44 -12.50 51.47
C LYS A 208 34.37 -13.36 52.17
N PRO A 209 33.81 -14.41 51.53
CA PRO A 209 33.09 -15.45 52.26
C PRO A 209 34.11 -16.28 53.06
N SER A 210 34.01 -16.27 54.38
CA SER A 210 34.82 -17.12 55.26
C SER A 210 33.95 -18.17 55.93
N SER A 211 34.39 -19.44 55.84
CA SER A 211 33.94 -20.58 56.66
C SER A 211 32.45 -20.99 56.60
N ARG A 212 32.05 -22.23 56.88
CA ARG A 212 32.74 -23.54 56.93
C ARG A 212 31.65 -24.62 56.93
N SER A 213 31.75 -25.64 56.09
CA SER A 213 31.18 -26.97 56.38
C SER A 213 31.82 -28.07 55.54
N SER A 214 31.98 -29.22 56.19
CA SER A 214 32.21 -30.56 55.65
C SER A 214 31.34 -30.88 54.43
N SER A 215 31.76 -31.74 53.49
CA SER A 215 32.48 -33.00 53.72
C SER A 215 33.59 -33.33 52.70
N LYS A 216 34.44 -34.30 53.05
CA LYS A 216 35.34 -34.99 52.11
C LYS A 216 34.56 -36.12 51.42
N GLU A 217 34.66 -36.22 50.10
CA GLU A 217 34.92 -37.49 49.37
C GLU A 217 35.70 -37.17 48.08
N ARG A 218 36.33 -38.19 47.49
CA ARG A 218 37.19 -38.19 46.28
C ARG A 218 37.21 -39.62 45.72
N PRO A 219 37.58 -39.89 44.44
CA PRO A 219 38.47 -39.13 43.55
C PRO A 219 37.66 -38.53 42.35
N MET A 220 37.99 -38.51 41.04
CA MET A 220 39.16 -39.02 40.28
C MET A 220 39.42 -38.24 38.96
N SER A 221 39.56 -38.93 37.82
CA SER A 221 39.98 -38.48 36.49
C SER A 221 38.77 -38.27 35.54
N ASN A 222 38.84 -37.64 34.35
CA ASN A 222 39.90 -37.07 33.50
C ASN A 222 39.45 -35.66 33.00
N GLY A 223 40.28 -34.77 32.45
CA GLY A 223 41.71 -34.80 32.12
C GLY A 223 42.10 -33.53 31.31
N TYR A 224 43.33 -33.47 30.80
CA TYR A 224 43.86 -32.49 29.83
C TYR A 224 43.78 -30.98 30.14
N SER A 225 44.91 -30.48 30.68
CA SER A 225 45.51 -29.20 30.28
C SER A 225 46.63 -29.50 29.23
N PRO A 226 47.38 -28.54 28.61
CA PRO A 226 47.35 -27.09 28.81
C PRO A 226 47.51 -26.19 27.55
N ARG A 227 47.30 -24.87 27.74
CA ARG A 227 48.04 -23.70 27.20
C ARG A 227 48.26 -23.46 25.68
N SER A 228 48.47 -22.15 25.43
CA SER A 228 49.29 -21.51 24.37
C SER A 228 48.51 -21.02 23.14
N ARG A 229 48.87 -19.88 22.49
CA ARG A 229 49.88 -18.83 22.79
C ARG A 229 49.61 -17.60 21.89
N ILE A 230 49.93 -16.39 22.37
CA ILE A 230 50.31 -15.21 21.54
C ILE A 230 49.22 -14.66 20.59
N SER A 231 49.27 -13.46 19.97
CA SER A 231 50.11 -12.25 20.16
C SER A 231 49.26 -10.98 19.90
N GLN A 232 49.89 -9.81 20.00
CA GLN A 232 49.30 -8.46 19.90
C GLN A 232 49.07 -7.96 18.46
N ARG A 233 48.29 -6.86 18.39
CA ARG A 233 48.51 -5.62 17.60
C ARG A 233 47.66 -5.41 16.33
N PRO A 234 47.03 -4.22 16.15
CA PRO A 234 46.27 -3.84 14.95
C PRO A 234 47.06 -2.97 13.96
N PRO A 235 46.54 -2.77 12.74
CA PRO A 235 46.86 -1.59 11.93
C PRO A 235 45.63 -0.79 11.42
N SER A 236 45.79 0.53 11.45
CA SER A 236 45.47 1.56 10.45
C SER A 236 44.27 1.46 9.48
N ARG A 237 43.54 2.60 9.40
CA ARG A 237 42.82 3.15 8.23
C ARG A 237 43.73 3.21 6.97
N PRO A 238 43.23 3.30 5.70
CA PRO A 238 42.11 4.18 5.31
C PRO A 238 41.22 3.78 4.10
N ASN A 239 40.29 4.69 3.78
CA ASN A 239 39.68 5.03 2.49
C ASN A 239 39.70 4.02 1.31
N SER A 240 38.51 3.62 0.86
CA SER A 240 38.16 3.60 -0.57
C SER A 240 36.65 3.67 -0.76
N GLY A 241 36.19 4.23 -1.87
CA GLY A 241 34.80 4.18 -2.30
C GLY A 241 34.74 4.08 -3.83
N ASP A 242 34.03 3.08 -4.34
CA ASP A 242 33.80 2.91 -5.78
C ASP A 242 32.39 2.36 -6.07
N ARG A 243 31.97 2.43 -7.34
CA ARG A 243 30.61 2.22 -7.84
C ARG A 243 30.53 1.09 -8.86
N ARG A 244 29.66 0.09 -8.63
CA ARG A 244 28.91 -0.71 -9.62
C ARG A 244 27.76 -1.39 -8.87
N ARG A 245 26.48 -1.40 -9.26
CA ARG A 245 25.74 -1.04 -10.50
C ARG A 245 25.71 -2.07 -11.63
N GLN A 246 25.00 -3.16 -11.41
CA GLN A 246 24.15 -3.91 -12.37
C GLN A 246 22.85 -4.26 -11.60
N GLN A 247 21.63 -4.05 -12.13
CA GLN A 247 20.88 -4.89 -13.09
C GLN A 247 20.58 -6.30 -12.52
N GLN A 248 19.36 -6.85 -12.59
CA GLN A 248 18.43 -6.88 -13.75
C GLN A 248 16.93 -6.60 -13.40
N GLN A 249 16.06 -6.63 -14.43
CA GLN A 249 14.57 -6.53 -14.41
C GLN A 249 13.93 -7.95 -14.47
N PRO A 250 12.61 -8.16 -14.23
CA PRO A 250 11.52 -7.91 -15.21
C PRO A 250 10.41 -6.99 -14.64
N LEU A 251 9.74 -6.10 -15.41
CA LEU A 251 8.79 -6.31 -16.52
C LEU A 251 7.56 -7.16 -16.13
N HIS A 252 6.31 -6.71 -16.23
CA HIS A 252 5.70 -5.54 -16.90
C HIS A 252 4.93 -4.65 -15.87
N SER A 253 3.92 -3.79 -16.10
CA SER A 253 3.04 -3.54 -17.27
C SER A 253 2.39 -2.13 -17.27
N GLN A 254 1.37 -1.95 -18.12
CA GLN A 254 0.60 -0.74 -18.43
C GLN A 254 -0.39 -0.37 -17.29
N HIS A 255 -0.84 0.88 -17.10
CA HIS A 255 -1.42 1.78 -18.11
C HIS A 255 -1.18 3.29 -17.86
N ARG A 256 -1.45 4.13 -18.87
CA ARG A 256 -1.19 5.59 -18.89
C ARG A 256 -2.22 6.43 -18.11
N SER A 257 -1.76 7.55 -17.56
CA SER A 257 -2.47 8.84 -17.54
C SER A 257 -1.49 9.98 -17.20
N ASP A 258 -1.37 10.98 -18.08
CA ASP A 258 -0.45 12.10 -17.90
C ASP A 258 -1.00 13.16 -16.92
N HIS A 259 -0.22 13.54 -15.91
CA HIS A 259 -0.49 14.73 -15.11
C HIS A 259 0.74 15.64 -14.99
N VAL A 260 0.59 16.87 -15.45
CA VAL A 260 1.63 17.90 -15.47
C VAL A 260 1.93 18.38 -14.04
N LEU A 261 3.11 18.05 -13.53
CA LEU A 261 3.61 18.52 -12.23
C LEU A 261 3.93 20.03 -12.25
N ILE A 262 2.93 20.86 -11.97
CA ILE A 262 3.11 22.30 -11.69
C ILE A 262 3.83 22.45 -10.35
N LYS A 263 5.16 22.46 -10.40
CA LYS A 263 6.03 22.52 -9.23
C LYS A 263 6.10 23.94 -8.64
N GLN A 264 5.04 24.35 -7.92
CA GLN A 264 5.02 25.62 -7.21
C GLN A 264 6.16 25.67 -6.17
N ARG A 265 7.00 26.70 -6.25
CA ARG A 265 8.00 27.03 -5.22
C ARG A 265 7.30 27.95 -4.21
N HIS A 266 7.28 27.57 -2.95
CA HIS A 266 6.84 28.46 -1.88
C HIS A 266 7.76 29.69 -1.83
N ARG A 267 7.17 30.89 -1.83
CA ARG A 267 7.83 32.13 -1.43
C ARG A 267 7.48 32.37 0.03
N SER A 268 8.46 32.30 0.91
CA SER A 268 8.33 32.78 2.29
C SER A 268 8.73 34.25 2.35
N LEU A 269 7.93 35.07 3.04
CA LEU A 269 8.28 36.45 3.39
C LEU A 269 8.87 36.45 4.80
N SER A 270 10.08 37.01 4.97
CA SER A 270 10.67 37.24 6.29
C SER A 270 11.78 38.30 6.25
N SER A 271 11.56 39.38 7.00
CA SER A 271 12.52 40.39 7.50
C SER A 271 13.67 40.87 6.60
N GLU A 272 13.76 42.20 6.44
CA GLU A 272 15.03 42.86 6.18
C GLU A 272 16.04 42.59 7.31
N ARG A 273 17.33 42.58 6.96
CA ARG A 273 18.43 43.18 7.75
C ARG A 273 19.67 43.26 6.87
N ASN A 274 20.14 44.48 6.61
CA ASN A 274 21.40 44.72 5.90
C ASN A 274 22.60 44.35 6.80
N HIS A 275 23.69 43.84 6.21
CA HIS A 275 25.03 44.43 6.38
C HIS A 275 26.08 43.85 5.40
N ARG A 276 26.72 44.77 4.68
CA ARG A 276 28.04 44.75 4.00
C ARG A 276 28.80 43.43 3.77
N SER A 277 28.94 43.11 2.49
CA SER A 277 30.21 43.04 1.74
C SER A 277 31.38 42.17 2.23
N THR A 278 31.80 41.23 1.37
CA THR A 278 33.22 41.11 0.96
C THR A 278 33.36 40.44 -0.41
N SER A 279 34.52 40.62 -1.03
CA SER A 279 34.84 40.30 -2.42
C SER A 279 35.07 38.80 -2.71
N SER A 280 34.72 38.38 -3.93
CA SER A 280 35.76 37.95 -4.88
C SER A 280 35.22 37.87 -6.32
N THR A 281 36.01 38.36 -7.26
CA THR A 281 35.75 38.25 -8.70
C THR A 281 36.39 36.97 -9.26
N LYS A 282 35.70 36.30 -10.18
CA LYS A 282 36.36 35.44 -11.19
C LYS A 282 35.49 35.26 -12.43
N GLN A 283 35.79 36.06 -13.44
CA GLN A 283 35.37 35.89 -14.82
C GLN A 283 35.72 34.47 -15.32
N ARG A 284 34.81 33.84 -16.08
CA ARG A 284 35.16 32.83 -17.10
C ARG A 284 34.28 33.04 -18.32
N SER A 285 34.88 32.85 -19.48
CA SER A 285 34.39 33.27 -20.79
C SER A 285 33.22 32.42 -21.33
N PRO A 286 32.37 32.99 -22.20
CA PRO A 286 31.45 32.21 -23.01
C PRO A 286 32.22 31.52 -24.16
N SER A 287 31.81 30.30 -24.49
CA SER A 287 32.22 29.61 -25.71
C SER A 287 30.98 29.32 -26.57
N PRO A 288 31.07 29.44 -27.91
CA PRO A 288 29.89 29.35 -28.77
C PRO A 288 29.47 27.89 -29.00
N SER A 289 28.25 27.57 -28.59
CA SER A 289 27.54 26.37 -29.05
C SER A 289 26.12 26.78 -29.43
N ASP A 290 25.76 26.61 -30.70
CA ASP A 290 24.42 26.87 -31.21
C ASP A 290 23.43 25.84 -30.66
N SER A 291 23.01 26.09 -29.42
CA SER A 291 22.08 25.25 -28.68
C SER A 291 20.67 25.53 -29.16
N GLN A 292 20.31 24.87 -30.28
CA GLN A 292 18.94 24.80 -30.81
C GLN A 292 17.92 24.79 -29.66
N LYS A 293 17.16 25.89 -29.53
CA LYS A 293 16.32 26.17 -28.36
C LYS A 293 15.23 25.10 -28.25
N ARG A 294 15.50 24.04 -27.46
CA ARG A 294 14.58 22.90 -27.26
C ARG A 294 13.19 23.44 -26.92
N PHE A 295 12.24 23.13 -27.78
CA PHE A 295 10.90 23.70 -27.75
C PHE A 295 10.27 23.53 -26.37
N ASN A 296 9.93 24.66 -25.74
CA ASN A 296 9.33 24.69 -24.41
C ASN A 296 7.83 24.96 -24.57
N PRO A 297 6.95 23.94 -24.50
CA PRO A 297 5.51 24.12 -24.75
C PRO A 297 4.88 25.10 -23.76
N THR A 298 5.38 25.15 -22.52
CA THR A 298 4.94 26.07 -21.47
C THR A 298 5.38 27.52 -21.72
N ALA A 299 6.35 27.78 -22.61
CA ALA A 299 6.64 29.13 -23.10
C ALA A 299 5.69 29.49 -24.26
N TYR A 300 5.57 28.61 -25.26
CA TYR A 300 4.72 28.79 -26.44
C TYR A 300 3.25 29.07 -26.09
N ILE A 301 2.67 28.33 -25.13
CA ILE A 301 1.29 28.54 -24.68
C ILE A 301 1.12 29.92 -23.99
N ARG A 302 2.12 30.40 -23.25
CA ARG A 302 2.08 31.73 -22.64
C ARG A 302 2.19 32.84 -23.68
N GLU A 303 3.08 32.71 -24.65
CA GLU A 303 3.20 33.66 -25.75
C GLU A 303 1.91 33.75 -26.58
N ARG A 304 1.30 32.60 -26.91
CA ARG A 304 0.01 32.53 -27.60
C ARG A 304 -1.10 33.24 -26.80
N ASN A 305 -1.17 33.02 -25.50
CA ASN A 305 -2.18 33.64 -24.64
C ASN A 305 -1.95 35.15 -24.44
N ASN A 306 -0.70 35.61 -24.45
CA ASN A 306 -0.39 37.05 -24.44
C ASN A 306 -0.84 37.71 -25.76
N LYS A 307 -0.48 37.13 -26.91
CA LYS A 307 -0.89 37.64 -28.24
C LYS A 307 -2.42 37.71 -28.40
N LEU A 308 -3.16 36.75 -27.86
CA LEU A 308 -4.63 36.83 -27.83
C LEU A 308 -5.14 38.03 -27.03
N ARG A 309 -4.56 38.30 -25.86
CA ARG A 309 -4.91 39.49 -25.04
C ARG A 309 -4.49 40.80 -25.70
N GLU A 310 -3.37 40.82 -26.40
CA GLU A 310 -2.91 41.99 -27.17
C GLU A 310 -3.89 42.30 -28.31
N PHE A 311 -4.44 41.28 -28.99
CA PHE A 311 -5.54 41.45 -29.94
C PHE A 311 -6.87 41.87 -29.29
N GLU A 312 -7.20 41.35 -28.10
CA GLU A 312 -8.40 41.78 -27.33
C GLU A 312 -8.31 43.23 -26.83
N LEU A 313 -7.09 43.78 -26.67
CA LEU A 313 -6.84 45.17 -26.25
C LEU A 313 -6.64 46.15 -27.41
N GLN A 314 -6.61 45.67 -28.67
CA GLN A 314 -6.53 46.48 -29.89
C GLN A 314 -7.88 46.55 -30.63
N LYS A 315 -8.99 46.33 -29.92
CA LYS A 315 -10.36 46.28 -30.46
C LYS A 315 -11.35 47.00 -29.56
#